data_AF-A0A962SYC1-F1
#
_entry.id   AF-A0A962SYC1-F1
#
_cell.length_a   1.000
_cell.length_b   1.000
_cell.length_c   1.000
_cell.angle_alpha   90.00
_cell.angle_beta   90.00
_cell.angle_gamma   90.00
#
_symmetry.space_group_name_H-M   'P 1'
#
loop_
_entity.id
_entity.type
_entity.pdbx_description
1 polymer ?
#
loop_
_entity_poly.entity_id
_entity_poly.type
_entity_poly.pdbx_seq_one_letter_code
_entity_poly.pdbx_strand_id
1 'polypeptide(L)'
;NRPVSVVSEKIIFQNQSDFFKTASKALEKQLGLKPGMSAPEREQRLTALETVPATAELIDEYHTVLERKAAASTATLDRSEVFNRLYQFFSRHYQDGDFIVARRYGREGSRYLRSTGEDTEFHWATEGMYYIKSGDISTDFPVRLAQGQRLVFTVEPETLAATRAALKPNDKAHYELASVCSSGEIPPRPPFAKGGR
;
A
#
# COMPACT_ATOMS: atom_id res chain seq x y z
N ASN A 1 -5.79 13.65 15.07
CA ASN A 1 -6.01 14.13 13.69
C ASN A 1 -6.37 12.98 12.77
N ARG A 2 -7.67 12.74 12.53
CA ARG A 2 -8.08 11.89 11.40
C ARG A 2 -7.86 12.70 10.11
N PRO A 3 -7.20 12.15 9.08
CA PRO A 3 -6.92 12.91 7.86
C PRO A 3 -8.24 13.29 7.17
N VAL A 4 -8.37 14.58 6.87
CA VAL A 4 -9.55 15.26 6.28
C VAL A 4 -9.97 14.63 4.93
N SER A 5 -9.06 13.92 4.25
CA SER A 5 -9.32 13.19 3.01
C SER A 5 -10.26 12.00 3.19
N VAL A 6 -10.09 11.21 4.26
CA VAL A 6 -10.90 10.00 4.51
C VAL A 6 -12.34 10.38 4.89
N VAL A 7 -12.52 11.50 5.58
CA VAL A 7 -13.85 12.01 5.96
C VAL A 7 -14.60 12.52 4.73
N SER A 8 -13.92 13.24 3.84
CA SER A 8 -14.54 13.79 2.62
C SER A 8 -14.98 12.70 1.65
N GLU A 9 -14.16 11.66 1.43
CA GLU A 9 -14.58 10.52 0.60
C GLU A 9 -15.77 9.77 1.20
N LYS A 10 -15.76 9.51 2.51
CA LYS A 10 -16.86 8.79 3.17
C LYS A 10 -18.18 9.54 3.02
N ILE A 11 -18.16 10.87 3.11
CA ILE A 11 -19.34 11.71 2.91
C ILE A 11 -19.83 11.62 1.46
N ILE A 12 -18.95 11.69 0.46
CA ILE A 12 -19.31 11.63 -0.96
C ILE A 12 -19.93 10.27 -1.33
N PHE A 13 -19.35 9.16 -0.86
CA PHE A 13 -19.85 7.81 -1.14
C PHE A 13 -21.18 7.50 -0.44
N GLN A 14 -21.34 7.94 0.82
CA GLN A 14 -22.61 7.78 1.54
C GLN A 14 -23.73 8.50 0.78
N ASN A 15 -23.45 9.73 0.33
CA ASN A 15 -24.39 10.57 -0.42
C ASN A 15 -24.81 9.93 -1.76
N GLN A 16 -23.89 9.29 -2.49
CA GLN A 16 -24.23 8.55 -3.71
C GLN A 16 -25.13 7.33 -3.43
N SER A 17 -24.83 6.55 -2.39
CA SER A 17 -25.63 5.37 -2.05
C SER A 17 -27.07 5.75 -1.65
N ASP A 18 -27.22 6.85 -0.91
CA ASP A 18 -28.51 7.37 -0.47
C ASP A 18 -29.27 8.05 -1.61
N PHE A 19 -28.55 8.65 -2.56
CA PHE A 19 -29.12 9.15 -3.82
C PHE A 19 -29.75 8.01 -4.63
N PHE A 20 -29.01 6.93 -4.92
CA PHE A 20 -29.54 5.81 -5.71
C PHE A 20 -30.72 5.09 -5.02
N LYS A 21 -30.69 4.98 -3.68
CA LYS A 21 -31.83 4.45 -2.91
C LYS A 21 -33.07 5.34 -3.01
N THR A 22 -32.88 6.66 -2.96
CA THR A 22 -33.98 7.62 -3.04
C THR A 22 -34.55 7.67 -4.46
N ALA A 23 -33.69 7.69 -5.47
CA ALA A 23 -34.07 7.64 -6.88
C ALA A 23 -34.83 6.36 -7.23
N SER A 24 -34.32 5.19 -6.81
CA SER A 24 -35.02 3.91 -7.07
C SER A 24 -36.41 3.88 -6.42
N LYS A 25 -36.54 4.43 -5.20
CA LYS A 25 -37.82 4.49 -4.48
C LYS A 25 -38.82 5.46 -5.11
N ALA A 26 -38.33 6.56 -5.70
CA ALA A 26 -39.17 7.52 -6.43
C ALA A 26 -39.71 6.90 -7.73
N LEU A 27 -38.86 6.22 -8.50
CA LEU A 27 -39.24 5.51 -9.73
C LEU A 27 -40.19 4.35 -9.43
N GLU A 28 -39.94 3.57 -8.37
CA GLU A 28 -40.86 2.51 -7.92
C GLU A 28 -42.26 3.05 -7.60
N LYS A 29 -42.36 4.25 -7.02
CA LYS A 29 -43.64 4.90 -6.73
C LYS A 29 -44.37 5.33 -8.02
N GLN A 30 -43.64 5.85 -9.01
CA GLN A 30 -44.18 6.25 -10.31
C GLN A 30 -44.66 5.04 -11.14
N LEU A 31 -43.91 3.93 -11.08
CA LEU A 31 -44.25 2.65 -11.71
C LEU A 31 -45.28 1.84 -10.89
N GLY A 32 -45.72 2.37 -9.73
CA GLY A 32 -46.71 1.75 -8.86
C GLY A 32 -46.25 0.44 -8.20
N LEU A 33 -44.94 0.15 -8.18
CA LEU A 33 -44.36 -1.06 -7.58
C LEU A 33 -44.49 -1.00 -6.05
N LYS A 34 -45.09 -2.04 -5.45
CA LYS A 34 -45.27 -2.11 -3.99
C LYS A 34 -43.99 -2.65 -3.31
N PRO A 35 -43.63 -2.13 -2.12
CA PRO A 35 -42.57 -2.73 -1.32
C PRO A 35 -42.99 -4.14 -0.90
N GLY A 36 -42.18 -5.15 -1.25
CA GLY A 36 -42.43 -6.56 -0.93
C GLY A 36 -42.96 -7.44 -2.07
N MET A 37 -43.17 -6.91 -3.28
CA MET A 37 -43.48 -7.74 -4.46
C MET A 37 -42.35 -8.75 -4.75
N SER A 38 -42.70 -9.94 -5.21
CA SER A 38 -41.70 -10.93 -5.65
C SER A 38 -41.03 -10.45 -6.96
N ALA A 39 -39.80 -10.91 -7.22
CA ALA A 39 -39.10 -10.59 -8.47
C ALA A 39 -39.93 -10.88 -9.74
N PRO A 40 -40.58 -12.06 -9.88
CA PRO A 40 -41.38 -12.35 -11.07
C PRO A 40 -42.65 -11.47 -11.18
N GLU A 41 -43.29 -11.10 -10.06
CA GLU A 41 -44.44 -10.17 -10.07
C GLU A 41 -44.03 -8.77 -10.54
N ARG A 42 -42.81 -8.32 -10.21
CA ARG A 42 -42.30 -7.03 -10.66
C ARG A 42 -42.07 -7.02 -12.17
N GLU A 43 -41.45 -8.06 -12.71
CA GLU A 43 -41.19 -8.20 -14.15
C GLU A 43 -42.50 -8.25 -14.95
N GLN A 44 -43.51 -8.99 -14.48
CA GLN A 44 -44.84 -9.01 -15.11
C GLN A 44 -45.51 -7.64 -15.14
N ARG A 45 -45.27 -6.81 -14.12
CA ARG A 45 -45.80 -5.44 -14.10
C ARG A 45 -45.04 -4.50 -15.02
N LEU A 46 -43.72 -4.61 -15.06
CA LEU A 46 -42.88 -3.82 -15.95
C LEU A 46 -43.23 -4.13 -17.41
N THR A 47 -43.30 -5.40 -17.79
CA THR A 47 -43.73 -5.83 -19.14
C THR A 47 -45.14 -5.36 -19.51
N ALA A 48 -46.09 -5.35 -18.55
CA ALA A 48 -47.41 -4.76 -18.80
C ALA A 48 -47.35 -3.25 -19.08
N LEU A 49 -46.45 -2.52 -18.38
CA LEU A 49 -46.25 -1.08 -18.52
C LEU A 49 -45.39 -0.70 -19.74
N GLU A 50 -44.55 -1.59 -20.27
CA GLU A 50 -43.74 -1.35 -21.48
C GLU A 50 -44.58 -1.12 -22.74
N THR A 51 -45.82 -1.61 -22.76
CA THR A 51 -46.74 -1.42 -23.89
C THR A 51 -47.15 0.05 -24.11
N VAL A 52 -46.93 0.91 -23.12
CA VAL A 52 -47.22 2.34 -23.19
C VAL A 52 -45.91 3.13 -23.38
N PRO A 53 -45.78 3.95 -24.45
CA PRO A 53 -44.51 4.60 -24.78
C PRO A 53 -44.03 5.61 -23.72
N ALA A 54 -44.94 6.27 -23.01
CA ALA A 54 -44.59 7.21 -21.94
C ALA A 54 -44.00 6.53 -20.69
N THR A 55 -44.28 5.25 -20.48
CA THR A 55 -43.73 4.46 -19.36
C THR A 55 -42.47 3.69 -19.74
N ALA A 56 -42.22 3.48 -21.04
CA ALA A 56 -41.00 2.83 -21.53
C ALA A 56 -39.73 3.61 -21.13
N GLU A 57 -39.72 4.93 -21.24
CA GLU A 57 -38.59 5.78 -20.83
C GLU A 57 -38.33 5.69 -19.31
N LEU A 58 -39.40 5.65 -18.50
CA LEU A 58 -39.30 5.53 -17.04
C LEU A 58 -38.77 4.15 -16.62
N ILE A 59 -39.09 3.10 -17.39
CA ILE A 59 -38.61 1.74 -17.14
C ILE A 59 -37.10 1.64 -17.46
N ASP A 60 -36.66 2.25 -18.56
CA ASP A 60 -35.24 2.31 -18.91
C ASP A 60 -34.44 3.08 -17.83
N GLU A 61 -34.96 4.23 -17.37
CA GLU A 61 -34.37 4.97 -16.26
C GLU A 61 -34.32 4.12 -14.97
N TYR A 62 -35.36 3.34 -14.69
CA TYR A 62 -35.38 2.42 -13.56
C TYR A 62 -34.30 1.34 -13.65
N HIS A 63 -34.12 0.70 -14.82
CA HIS A 63 -33.08 -0.29 -15.04
C HIS A 63 -31.68 0.30 -14.88
N THR A 64 -31.42 1.46 -15.49
CA THR A 64 -30.11 2.13 -15.36
C THR A 64 -29.78 2.52 -13.92
N VAL A 65 -30.76 2.97 -13.13
CA VAL A 65 -30.58 3.27 -11.70
C VAL A 65 -30.29 1.99 -10.90
N LEU A 66 -30.95 0.88 -11.20
CA LEU A 66 -30.68 -0.42 -10.55
C LEU A 66 -29.26 -0.93 -10.86
N GLU A 67 -28.83 -0.86 -12.11
CA GLU A 67 -27.48 -1.24 -12.52
C GLU A 67 -26.42 -0.41 -11.81
N ARG A 68 -26.58 0.93 -11.79
CA ARG A 68 -25.65 1.83 -11.08
C ARG A 68 -25.60 1.56 -9.58
N LYS A 69 -26.76 1.27 -8.97
CA LYS A 69 -26.85 0.89 -7.55
C LYS A 69 -26.12 -0.43 -7.26
N ALA A 70 -26.29 -1.43 -8.13
CA ALA A 70 -25.59 -2.70 -8.02
C ALA A 70 -24.08 -2.52 -8.15
N ALA A 71 -23.62 -1.81 -9.18
CA ALA A 71 -22.20 -1.51 -9.40
C ALA A 71 -21.55 -0.77 -8.22
N ALA A 72 -22.24 0.23 -7.66
CA ALA A 72 -21.77 0.97 -6.48
C ALA A 72 -21.66 0.07 -5.23
N SER A 73 -22.56 -0.90 -5.08
CA SER A 73 -22.51 -1.85 -3.97
C SER A 73 -21.33 -2.82 -4.07
N THR A 74 -21.06 -3.36 -5.27
CA THR A 74 -19.93 -4.24 -5.54
C THR A 74 -18.60 -3.54 -5.28
N ALA A 75 -18.43 -2.31 -5.78
CA ALA A 75 -17.23 -1.51 -5.53
C ALA A 75 -16.99 -1.24 -4.03
N THR A 76 -18.05 -1.15 -3.23
CA THR A 76 -17.95 -0.97 -1.78
C THR A 76 -17.49 -2.25 -1.07
N LEU A 77 -17.99 -3.41 -1.50
CA LEU A 77 -17.58 -4.71 -0.99
C LEU A 77 -16.10 -4.97 -1.28
N ASP A 78 -15.67 -4.76 -2.53
CA ASP A 78 -14.27 -4.93 -2.95
C ASP A 78 -13.34 -4.02 -2.15
N ARG A 79 -13.74 -2.76 -1.93
CA ARG A 79 -12.98 -1.81 -1.12
C ARG A 79 -12.80 -2.28 0.33
N SER A 80 -13.87 -2.79 0.94
CA SER A 80 -13.82 -3.31 2.31
C SER A 80 -12.91 -4.53 2.42
N GLU A 81 -12.94 -5.41 1.43
CA GLU A 81 -12.08 -6.60 1.38
C GLU A 81 -10.61 -6.20 1.22
N VAL A 82 -10.31 -5.28 0.30
CA VAL A 82 -8.95 -4.77 0.09
C VAL A 82 -8.41 -4.13 1.37
N PHE A 83 -9.19 -3.29 2.06
CA PHE A 83 -8.74 -2.71 3.32
C PHE A 83 -8.53 -3.74 4.43
N ASN A 84 -9.38 -4.76 4.51
CA ASN A 84 -9.19 -5.84 5.46
C ASN A 84 -7.90 -6.62 5.17
N ARG A 85 -7.62 -6.94 3.90
CA ARG A 85 -6.38 -7.60 3.47
C ARG A 85 -5.15 -6.74 3.79
N LEU A 86 -5.19 -5.43 3.50
CA LEU A 86 -4.10 -4.51 3.83
C LEU A 86 -3.88 -4.44 5.34
N TYR A 87 -4.95 -4.30 6.13
CA TYR A 87 -4.86 -4.27 7.59
C TYR A 87 -4.24 -5.56 8.16
N GLN A 88 -4.68 -6.73 7.67
CA GLN A 88 -4.10 -8.02 8.06
C GLN A 88 -2.63 -8.13 7.67
N PHE A 89 -2.24 -7.62 6.50
CA PHE A 89 -0.85 -7.63 6.06
C PHE A 89 0.03 -6.74 6.96
N PHE A 90 -0.34 -5.47 7.14
CA PHE A 90 0.46 -4.53 7.94
C PHE A 90 0.51 -4.91 9.41
N SER A 91 -0.60 -5.34 10.02
CA SER A 91 -0.60 -5.84 11.40
C SER A 91 0.31 -7.05 11.61
N ARG A 92 0.56 -7.84 10.54
CA ARG A 92 1.40 -9.03 10.60
C ARG A 92 2.87 -8.75 10.37
N HIS A 93 3.17 -7.86 9.43
CA HIS A 93 4.50 -7.68 8.87
C HIS A 93 5.13 -6.33 9.17
N TYR A 94 4.42 -5.38 9.78
CA TYR A 94 4.92 -4.04 10.04
C TYR A 94 4.78 -3.68 11.52
N GLN A 95 5.85 -3.16 12.12
CA GLN A 95 5.85 -2.68 13.49
C GLN A 95 6.90 -1.58 13.65
N ASP A 96 6.58 -0.53 14.40
CA ASP A 96 7.52 0.52 14.81
C ASP A 96 8.36 1.16 13.68
N GLY A 97 7.83 1.21 12.46
CA GLY A 97 8.50 1.85 11.32
C GLY A 97 9.24 0.91 10.37
N ASP A 98 9.25 -0.39 10.66
CA ASP A 98 9.98 -1.37 9.84
C ASP A 98 9.18 -2.64 9.57
N PHE A 99 9.52 -3.33 8.48
CA PHE A 99 8.97 -4.65 8.17
C PHE A 99 9.69 -5.73 8.97
N ILE A 100 8.94 -6.50 9.76
CA ILE A 100 9.50 -7.59 10.55
C ILE A 100 9.43 -8.90 9.78
N VAL A 101 10.58 -9.56 9.62
CA VAL A 101 10.67 -10.97 9.21
C VAL A 101 10.44 -11.85 10.44
N ALA A 102 9.18 -12.00 10.88
CA ALA A 102 8.84 -12.87 12.01
C ALA A 102 8.45 -14.28 11.53
N ARG A 103 9.17 -15.31 11.98
CA ARG A 103 8.69 -16.70 11.87
C ARG A 103 7.51 -16.88 12.81
N ARG A 104 6.35 -17.28 12.26
CA ARG A 104 5.13 -17.53 13.05
C ARG A 104 4.89 -19.03 13.11
N TYR A 105 4.64 -19.51 14.32
CA TYR A 105 4.44 -20.94 14.58
C TYR A 105 2.99 -21.18 15.04
N GLY A 106 2.42 -22.33 14.64
CA GLY A 106 1.07 -22.76 15.00
C GLY A 106 -0.07 -22.16 14.16
N ARG A 107 -1.27 -22.74 14.31
CA ARG A 107 -2.47 -22.41 13.51
C ARG A 107 -3.00 -20.99 13.76
N GLU A 108 -2.70 -20.40 14.92
CA GLU A 108 -3.05 -19.03 15.31
C GLU A 108 -1.98 -17.97 14.96
N GLY A 109 -0.83 -18.40 14.41
CA GLY A 109 0.21 -17.47 13.96
C GLY A 109 0.84 -16.65 15.09
N SER A 110 0.99 -17.25 16.28
CA SER A 110 1.67 -16.61 17.41
C SER A 110 3.11 -16.29 17.04
N ARG A 111 3.57 -15.11 17.47
CA ARG A 111 4.97 -14.67 17.35
C ARG A 111 5.90 -15.50 18.25
N TYR A 112 5.36 -16.03 19.34
CA TYR A 112 6.11 -16.80 20.33
C TYR A 112 5.51 -18.19 20.43
N LEU A 113 6.30 -19.21 20.09
CA LEU A 113 6.02 -20.55 20.58
C LEU A 113 6.36 -20.49 22.08
N ARG A 114 5.36 -20.65 22.96
CA ARG A 114 5.66 -20.87 24.38
C ARG A 114 6.46 -22.16 24.43
N SER A 115 7.72 -22.09 24.87
CA SER A 115 8.62 -23.23 24.85
C SER A 115 7.95 -24.41 25.56
N THR A 116 7.57 -25.43 24.79
CA THR A 116 7.08 -26.72 25.28
C THR A 116 8.23 -27.61 25.77
N GLY A 117 9.48 -27.13 25.70
CA GLY A 117 10.68 -27.86 26.10
C GLY A 117 11.19 -28.85 25.05
N GLU A 118 10.59 -28.87 23.85
CA GLU A 118 10.94 -29.81 22.76
C GLU A 118 11.83 -29.17 21.68
N ASP A 119 11.81 -27.83 21.54
CA ASP A 119 12.59 -27.10 20.54
C ASP A 119 13.85 -26.47 21.14
N THR A 120 14.97 -26.57 20.41
CA THR A 120 16.26 -25.93 20.73
C THR A 120 16.51 -24.78 19.76
N GLU A 121 16.59 -23.54 20.26
CA GLU A 121 17.04 -22.39 19.47
C GLU A 121 18.58 -22.35 19.44
N PHE A 122 19.16 -22.48 18.25
CA PHE A 122 20.61 -22.40 18.06
C PHE A 122 21.04 -20.98 17.74
N HIS A 123 21.60 -20.30 18.73
CA HIS A 123 22.28 -19.04 18.52
C HIS A 123 23.70 -19.27 17.99
N TRP A 124 23.94 -18.90 16.73
CA TRP A 124 25.28 -18.89 16.15
C TRP A 124 25.79 -17.44 16.13
N ALA A 125 27.11 -17.25 16.24
CA ALA A 125 27.71 -15.93 16.50
C ALA A 125 27.40 -14.84 15.46
N THR A 126 26.93 -15.22 14.28
CA THR A 126 26.55 -14.33 13.17
C THR A 126 25.04 -14.25 12.96
N GLU A 127 24.24 -14.84 13.85
CA GLU A 127 22.79 -14.71 13.84
C GLU A 127 22.40 -13.26 14.13
N GLY A 128 21.86 -12.56 13.13
CA GLY A 128 21.53 -11.13 13.18
C GLY A 128 22.52 -10.22 12.43
N MET A 129 23.62 -10.77 11.90
CA MET A 129 24.59 -10.02 11.10
C MET A 129 24.23 -10.05 9.61
N TYR A 130 23.72 -8.94 9.09
CA TYR A 130 23.57 -8.74 7.64
C TYR A 130 24.84 -8.09 7.09
N TYR A 131 25.73 -8.86 6.47
CA TYR A 131 26.87 -8.28 5.73
C TYR A 131 26.35 -7.66 4.42
N ILE A 132 25.99 -6.37 4.47
CA ILE A 132 25.66 -5.63 3.25
C ILE A 132 26.95 -5.13 2.60
N LYS A 133 27.43 -5.87 1.61
CA LYS A 133 28.58 -5.49 0.76
C LYS A 133 28.26 -4.33 -0.22
N SER A 134 27.30 -3.47 0.09
CA SER A 134 27.00 -2.30 -0.75
C SER A 134 27.89 -1.11 -0.39
N GLY A 135 28.39 -1.04 0.85
CA GLY A 135 29.35 -0.02 1.28
C GLY A 135 30.71 -0.12 0.57
N ASP A 136 31.05 -1.26 -0.03
CA ASP A 136 32.30 -1.45 -0.79
C ASP A 136 32.32 -0.74 -2.14
N ILE A 137 31.15 -0.39 -2.67
CA ILE A 137 30.99 0.01 -4.08
C ILE A 137 30.41 1.43 -4.21
N SER A 138 29.81 1.95 -3.15
CA SER A 138 29.09 3.23 -3.18
C SER A 138 29.84 4.30 -2.39
N THR A 139 30.89 4.85 -3.00
CA THR A 139 31.70 5.93 -2.42
C THR A 139 31.28 7.33 -2.84
N ASP A 140 30.53 7.47 -3.95
CA ASP A 140 30.02 8.76 -4.43
C ASP A 140 28.49 8.76 -4.52
N PHE A 141 27.85 9.72 -3.87
CA PHE A 141 26.40 9.92 -3.90
C PHE A 141 26.06 11.28 -4.49
N PRO A 142 25.75 11.36 -5.80
CA PRO A 142 25.31 12.61 -6.41
C PRO A 142 23.85 12.91 -6.04
N VAL A 143 23.61 14.11 -5.52
CA VAL A 143 22.28 14.62 -5.18
C VAL A 143 21.98 15.87 -6.00
N ARG A 144 20.78 15.92 -6.58
CA ARG A 144 20.26 17.13 -7.24
C ARG A 144 19.23 17.78 -6.33
N LEU A 145 19.46 19.05 -6.00
CA LEU A 145 18.52 19.85 -5.24
C LEU A 145 17.42 20.40 -6.16
N ALA A 146 16.25 20.71 -5.59
CA ALA A 146 15.11 21.28 -6.33
C ALA A 146 15.47 22.60 -7.05
N GLN A 147 16.46 23.32 -6.55
CA GLN A 147 16.98 24.57 -7.11
C GLN A 147 17.97 24.36 -8.27
N GLY A 148 18.18 23.11 -8.73
CA GLY A 148 19.07 22.77 -9.84
C GLY A 148 20.54 22.60 -9.47
N GLN A 149 20.92 22.87 -8.22
CA GLN A 149 22.28 22.66 -7.72
C GLN A 149 22.61 21.16 -7.58
N ARG A 150 23.84 20.77 -7.94
CA ARG A 150 24.36 19.41 -7.81
C ARG A 150 25.35 19.34 -6.66
N LEU A 151 25.09 18.46 -5.71
CA LEU A 151 26.01 18.08 -4.65
C LEU A 151 26.52 16.67 -4.92
N VAL A 152 27.76 16.38 -4.55
CA VAL A 152 28.31 15.02 -4.57
C VAL A 152 28.92 14.77 -3.21
N PHE A 153 28.40 13.77 -2.51
CA PHE A 153 29.02 13.28 -1.28
C PHE A 153 30.04 12.22 -1.66
N THR A 154 31.31 12.46 -1.38
CA THR A 154 32.41 11.52 -1.64
C THR A 154 33.04 11.12 -0.32
N VAL A 155 33.27 9.82 -0.15
CA VAL A 155 34.02 9.26 0.98
C VAL A 155 35.48 9.13 0.56
N GLU A 156 36.39 9.67 1.37
CA GLU A 156 37.82 9.53 1.15
C GLU A 156 38.24 8.05 1.27
N PRO A 157 38.93 7.49 0.27
CA PRO A 157 39.18 6.05 0.21
C PRO A 157 40.14 5.57 1.30
N GLU A 158 41.12 6.40 1.68
CA GLU A 158 42.13 6.04 2.68
C GLU A 158 41.52 5.95 4.09
N THR A 159 40.69 6.92 4.46
CA THR A 159 39.99 6.93 5.75
C THR A 159 39.01 5.76 5.84
N LEU A 160 38.26 5.47 4.77
CA LEU A 160 37.37 4.33 4.70
C LEU A 160 38.11 3.00 4.89
N ALA A 161 39.26 2.82 4.24
CA ALA A 161 40.08 1.61 4.36
C ALA A 161 40.64 1.43 5.78
N ALA A 162 41.15 2.52 6.38
CA ALA A 162 41.69 2.51 7.75
C ALA A 162 40.61 2.17 8.79
N THR A 163 39.43 2.79 8.69
CA THR A 163 38.30 2.50 9.58
C THR A 163 37.86 1.05 9.47
N ARG A 164 37.80 0.47 8.27
CA ARG A 164 37.45 -0.95 8.06
C ARG A 164 38.43 -1.93 8.67
N ALA A 165 39.73 -1.65 8.56
CA ALA A 165 40.76 -2.49 9.15
C ALA A 165 40.69 -2.52 10.68
N ALA A 166 40.17 -1.45 11.29
CA ALA A 166 40.06 -1.29 12.74
C ALA A 166 38.74 -1.82 13.33
N LEU A 167 37.65 -1.92 12.55
CA LEU A 167 36.33 -2.30 13.03
C LEU A 167 36.20 -3.81 13.27
N LYS A 168 35.66 -4.19 14.42
CA LYS A 168 35.20 -5.56 14.67
C LYS A 168 33.82 -5.79 14.05
N PRO A 169 33.40 -7.05 13.81
CA PRO A 169 32.12 -7.36 13.16
C PRO A 169 30.88 -6.67 13.77
N ASN A 170 30.84 -6.46 15.09
CA ASN A 170 29.71 -5.81 15.78
C ASN A 170 29.87 -4.31 16.01
N ASP A 171 30.97 -3.71 15.58
CA ASP A 171 31.23 -2.29 15.81
C ASP A 171 30.41 -1.43 14.86
N LYS A 172 29.79 -0.37 15.39
CA LYS A 172 29.01 0.59 14.61
C LYS A 172 29.93 1.68 14.06
N ALA A 173 29.91 1.87 12.75
CA ALA A 173 30.55 3.00 12.09
C ALA A 173 29.52 4.09 11.75
N HIS A 174 29.93 5.35 11.81
CA HIS A 174 29.15 6.51 11.37
C HIS A 174 29.98 7.35 10.40
N TYR A 175 29.30 8.14 9.57
CA TYR A 175 29.93 9.09 8.65
C TYR A 175 29.80 10.50 9.21
N GLU A 176 30.88 11.29 9.14
CA GLU A 176 30.89 12.71 9.51
C GLU A 176 31.34 13.57 8.32
N LEU A 177 30.85 14.81 8.27
CA LEU A 177 31.21 15.76 7.22
C LEU A 177 32.59 16.37 7.54
N ALA A 178 33.61 15.96 6.79
CA ALA A 178 34.98 16.45 6.98
C ALA A 178 35.19 17.86 6.40
N SER A 179 34.68 18.12 5.18
CA SER A 179 34.84 19.41 4.52
C SER A 179 33.79 19.65 3.44
N VAL A 180 33.62 20.92 3.04
CA VAL A 180 32.77 21.33 1.92
C VAL A 180 33.63 22.12 0.95
N CYS A 181 33.78 21.60 -0.27
CA CYS A 181 34.52 22.26 -1.35
C CYS A 181 33.53 22.77 -2.40
N SER A 182 33.67 24.04 -2.79
CA SER A 182 33.01 24.60 -3.95
C SER A 182 33.97 24.50 -5.13
N SER A 183 34.06 23.34 -5.79
CA SER A 183 34.94 23.17 -6.96
C SER A 183 34.21 22.51 -8.13
N GLY A 184 34.34 23.12 -9.31
CA GLY A 184 33.93 22.58 -10.61
C GLY A 184 34.89 21.52 -11.16
N GLU A 185 35.78 20.97 -10.34
CA GLU A 185 36.71 19.91 -10.69
C GLU A 185 36.27 18.62 -9.99
N ILE A 186 35.38 17.90 -10.64
CA ILE A 186 35.12 16.50 -10.30
C ILE A 186 36.30 15.71 -10.89
N PRO A 187 37.19 15.07 -10.10
CA PRO A 187 38.24 14.25 -10.69
C PRO A 187 37.60 13.10 -11.50
N PRO A 188 38.04 12.85 -12.74
CA PRO A 188 37.50 11.74 -13.52
C PRO A 188 37.85 10.42 -12.82
N ARG A 189 36.84 9.58 -12.55
CA ARG A 189 37.06 8.20 -12.08
C ARG A 189 37.68 7.35 -13.21
N PRO A 190 38.62 6.44 -12.89
CA PRO A 190 39.07 5.42 -13.84
C PRO A 190 37.95 4.37 -14.10
N PRO A 191 37.95 3.71 -15.28
CA PRO A 191 36.92 2.73 -15.64
C PRO A 191 36.99 1.49 -14.73
N PHE A 192 35.82 1.08 -14.21
CA PHE A 192 35.68 -0.15 -13.42
C PHE A 192 35.76 -1.38 -14.35
N ALA A 193 36.80 -2.20 -14.22
CA ALA A 193 36.86 -3.54 -14.82
C ALA A 193 36.52 -4.60 -13.76
N LYS A 194 35.37 -5.25 -13.89
CA LYS A 194 34.99 -6.38 -13.05
C LYS A 194 35.65 -7.66 -13.60
N GLY A 195 36.77 -8.06 -13.01
CA GLY A 195 37.37 -9.39 -13.24
C GLY A 195 36.60 -10.48 -12.48
N GLY A 196 36.19 -11.52 -13.20
CA GLY A 196 35.51 -12.70 -12.64
C GLY A 196 36.49 -13.73 -12.07
N ARG A 197 36.03 -14.47 -11.07
CA ARG A 197 36.40 -15.87 -10.88
C ARG A 197 35.16 -16.71 -11.12
#